data_AF-A0A9D6WQ10-F1
#
_entry.id   AF-A0A9D6WQ10-F1
#
_cell.length_a   1.000
_cell.length_b   1.000
_cell.length_c   1.000
_cell.angle_alpha   90.00
_cell.angle_beta   90.00
_cell.angle_gamma   90.00
#
_symmetry.space_group_name_H-M   'P 1'
#
loop_
_entity.id
_entity.type
_entity.pdbx_description
1 polymer ?
#
loop_
_entity_poly.entity_id
_entity_poly.type
_entity_poly.pdbx_seq_one_letter_code
_entity_poly.pdbx_strand_id
1 'polypeptide(L)'
;MLSRAELIANRTLCETKARGSLLGLAVGDALGDLGRQDEFRKRYGIVTNLYGNAKSTDDTEFALLTARTLVDCAGQLTPDALMCSWQKRILDQGGMFDRGGQPLYGAVANLQRGLKPPLSGRDNVAHYDDGAAMRIAPIGIMCAGDVQRAVALAEIESQISHFADGIWAAQAVAASVAVAMVNASVEE
;
A
#
# COMPACT_ATOMS: atom_id res chain seq x y z
N MET A 1 -23.51 -0.87 -8.34
CA MET A 1 -22.68 -0.22 -7.31
C MET A 1 -23.54 0.44 -6.23
N LEU A 2 -23.09 0.40 -4.97
CA LEU A 2 -23.58 1.25 -3.88
C LEU A 2 -23.04 2.67 -4.06
N SER A 3 -23.74 3.67 -3.57
CA SER A 3 -23.14 4.98 -3.32
C SER A 3 -22.24 4.93 -2.07
N ARG A 4 -21.27 5.84 -2.00
CA ARG A 4 -20.46 6.04 -0.79
C ARG A 4 -21.32 6.32 0.45
N ALA A 5 -22.41 7.05 0.30
CA ALA A 5 -23.33 7.37 1.39
C ALA A 5 -24.03 6.12 1.93
N GLU A 6 -24.52 5.23 1.06
CA GLU A 6 -25.14 3.96 1.45
C GLU A 6 -24.14 3.04 2.15
N LEU A 7 -22.89 2.98 1.66
CA LEU A 7 -21.84 2.19 2.32
C LEU A 7 -21.55 2.72 3.73
N ILE A 8 -21.40 4.03 3.90
CA ILE A 8 -21.13 4.65 5.21
C ILE A 8 -22.31 4.46 6.17
N ALA A 9 -23.54 4.54 5.67
CA ALA A 9 -24.73 4.28 6.48
C ALA A 9 -24.80 2.84 6.99
N ASN A 10 -24.27 1.86 6.23
CA ASN A 10 -24.14 0.47 6.66
C ASN A 10 -22.76 0.19 7.25
N ARG A 11 -22.58 0.56 8.52
CA ARG A 11 -21.31 0.42 9.24
C ARG A 11 -20.73 -1.00 9.20
N THR A 12 -21.56 -2.02 9.43
CA THR A 12 -21.12 -3.43 9.43
C THR A 12 -20.54 -3.83 8.07
N LEU A 13 -21.19 -3.43 6.97
CA LEU A 13 -20.69 -3.71 5.63
C LEU A 13 -19.39 -2.96 5.35
N CYS A 14 -19.33 -1.67 5.70
CA CYS A 14 -18.12 -0.84 5.56
C CYS A 14 -16.93 -1.45 6.29
N GLU A 15 -17.10 -1.82 7.56
CA GLU A 15 -16.05 -2.46 8.38
C GLU A 15 -15.65 -3.83 7.81
N THR A 16 -16.62 -4.65 7.39
CA THR A 16 -16.34 -5.97 6.80
C THR A 16 -15.50 -5.87 5.53
N LYS A 17 -15.83 -4.93 4.63
CA LYS A 17 -15.08 -4.71 3.39
C LYS A 17 -13.68 -4.13 3.65
N ALA A 18 -13.58 -3.12 4.51
CA ALA A 18 -12.30 -2.53 4.87
C ALA A 18 -11.36 -3.57 5.52
N ARG A 19 -11.89 -4.37 6.45
CA ARG A 19 -11.13 -5.48 7.07
C ARG A 19 -10.77 -6.55 6.06
N GLY A 20 -11.71 -6.93 5.18
CA GLY A 20 -11.46 -7.91 4.13
C GLY A 20 -10.32 -7.49 3.19
N SER A 21 -10.27 -6.21 2.82
CA SER A 21 -9.19 -5.66 1.98
C SER A 21 -7.83 -5.69 2.70
N LEU A 22 -7.74 -5.19 3.94
CA LEU A 22 -6.47 -5.16 4.67
C LEU A 22 -6.00 -6.56 5.12
N LEU A 23 -6.91 -7.42 5.57
CA LEU A 23 -6.57 -8.80 5.94
C LEU A 23 -6.24 -9.64 4.70
N GLY A 24 -6.94 -9.41 3.58
CA GLY A 24 -6.65 -10.07 2.31
C GLY A 24 -5.26 -9.73 1.80
N LEU A 25 -4.84 -8.46 1.91
CA LEU A 25 -3.47 -8.02 1.65
C LEU A 25 -2.47 -8.80 2.52
N ALA A 26 -2.67 -8.80 3.84
CA ALA A 26 -1.74 -9.46 4.77
C ALA A 26 -1.67 -10.99 4.59
N VAL A 27 -2.79 -11.63 4.28
CA VAL A 27 -2.84 -13.07 3.98
C VAL A 27 -2.15 -13.36 2.64
N GLY A 28 -2.38 -12.52 1.62
CA GLY A 28 -1.78 -12.65 0.30
C GLY A 28 -0.26 -12.50 0.34
N ASP A 29 0.22 -11.48 1.04
CA ASP A 29 1.63 -11.24 1.37
C ASP A 29 2.26 -12.50 2.00
N ALA A 30 1.74 -12.94 3.15
CA ALA A 30 2.30 -14.08 3.86
C ALA A 30 2.27 -15.38 3.03
N LEU A 31 1.22 -15.60 2.22
CA LEU A 31 1.12 -16.77 1.35
C LEU A 31 2.13 -16.70 0.19
N GLY A 32 2.31 -15.51 -0.40
CA GLY A 32 3.31 -15.26 -1.45
C GLY A 32 4.74 -15.47 -0.95
N ASP A 33 5.03 -15.02 0.28
CA ASP A 33 6.32 -15.23 0.94
C ASP A 33 6.65 -16.72 1.17
N LEU A 34 5.64 -17.54 1.48
CA LEU A 34 5.82 -19.00 1.49
C LEU A 34 6.05 -19.54 0.08
N GLY A 35 5.28 -19.05 -0.89
CA GLY A 35 5.31 -19.51 -2.28
C GLY A 35 6.66 -19.29 -2.97
N ARG A 36 7.43 -18.26 -2.61
CA ARG A 36 8.77 -18.02 -3.15
C ARG A 36 9.85 -18.96 -2.62
N GLN A 37 9.59 -19.68 -1.53
CA GLN A 37 10.57 -20.55 -0.87
C GLN A 37 10.60 -21.95 -1.49
N ASP A 38 11.77 -22.41 -1.93
CA ASP A 38 11.99 -23.74 -2.51
C ASP A 38 11.46 -24.88 -1.65
N GLU A 39 11.65 -24.79 -0.33
CA GLU A 39 11.20 -25.82 0.61
C GLU A 39 9.69 -26.03 0.53
N PHE A 40 8.91 -24.95 0.57
CA PHE A 40 7.46 -25.00 0.52
C PHE A 40 6.96 -25.49 -0.85
N ARG A 41 7.58 -25.03 -1.94
CA ARG A 41 7.25 -25.50 -3.29
C ARG A 41 7.50 -27.00 -3.45
N LYS A 42 8.63 -27.51 -2.95
CA LYS A 42 8.96 -28.95 -2.98
C LYS A 42 8.03 -29.78 -2.12
N ARG A 43 7.61 -29.26 -0.96
CA ARG A 43 6.79 -29.99 0.02
C ARG A 43 5.31 -30.03 -0.34
N TYR A 44 4.76 -28.92 -0.84
CA TYR A 44 3.31 -28.76 -1.03
C TYR A 44 2.90 -28.68 -2.50
N GLY A 45 3.84 -28.44 -3.42
CA GLY A 45 3.53 -28.13 -4.82
C GLY A 45 2.88 -26.75 -4.93
N ILE A 46 1.57 -26.69 -4.69
CA ILE A 46 0.79 -25.45 -4.64
C ILE A 46 0.52 -25.09 -3.19
N VAL A 47 0.97 -23.91 -2.75
CA VAL A 47 0.70 -23.41 -1.41
C VAL A 47 -0.73 -22.89 -1.34
N THR A 48 -1.59 -23.54 -0.54
CA THR A 48 -3.02 -23.20 -0.39
C THR A 48 -3.41 -22.82 1.04
N ASN A 49 -2.45 -22.80 1.97
CA ASN A 49 -2.67 -22.48 3.37
C ASN A 49 -1.45 -21.77 3.98
N LEU A 50 -1.65 -21.10 5.11
CA LEU A 50 -0.56 -20.56 5.91
C LEU A 50 0.04 -21.69 6.77
N TYR A 51 1.31 -21.98 6.55
CA TYR A 51 2.03 -23.07 7.22
C TYR A 51 3.11 -22.55 8.17
N GLY A 52 3.34 -23.27 9.27
CA GLY A 52 4.45 -22.97 10.19
C GLY A 52 4.38 -21.54 10.75
N ASN A 53 5.50 -20.82 10.66
CA ASN A 53 5.63 -19.44 11.15
C ASN A 53 5.40 -18.42 10.04
N ALA A 54 4.44 -18.67 9.15
CA ALA A 54 4.05 -17.73 8.10
C ALA A 54 3.84 -16.34 8.69
N LYS A 55 4.46 -15.34 8.05
CA LYS A 55 4.42 -13.94 8.48
C LYS A 55 4.33 -13.06 7.26
N SER A 56 3.75 -11.88 7.44
CA SER A 56 3.78 -10.82 6.45
C SER A 56 5.20 -10.25 6.28
N THR A 57 5.41 -9.56 5.17
CA THR A 57 6.64 -8.85 4.82
C THR A 57 6.40 -7.32 4.82
N ASP A 58 7.23 -6.61 4.07
CA ASP A 58 7.16 -5.16 3.89
C ASP A 58 5.85 -4.71 3.25
N ASP A 59 5.18 -5.50 2.40
CA ASP A 59 3.89 -5.18 1.81
C ASP A 59 2.87 -4.76 2.90
N THR A 60 2.69 -5.61 3.91
CA THR A 60 1.77 -5.35 5.03
C THR A 60 2.28 -4.23 5.93
N GLU A 61 3.58 -4.20 6.26
CA GLU A 61 4.14 -3.16 7.13
C GLU A 61 3.95 -1.76 6.52
N PHE A 62 4.17 -1.63 5.22
CA PHE A 62 4.00 -0.37 4.49
C PHE A 62 2.53 -0.04 4.22
N ALA A 63 1.67 -1.03 3.99
CA ALA A 63 0.22 -0.77 3.95
C ALA A 63 -0.27 -0.20 5.29
N LEU A 64 0.24 -0.71 6.42
CA LEU A 64 -0.08 -0.16 7.73
C LEU A 64 0.54 1.22 7.97
N LEU A 65 1.73 1.51 7.41
CA LEU A 65 2.30 2.87 7.40
C LEU A 65 1.39 3.85 6.63
N THR A 66 0.91 3.46 5.45
CA THR A 66 -0.03 4.26 4.66
C THR A 66 -1.32 4.50 5.43
N ALA A 67 -1.93 3.44 5.98
CA ALA A 67 -3.14 3.54 6.80
C ALA A 67 -2.93 4.46 8.01
N ARG A 68 -1.78 4.34 8.70
CA ARG A 68 -1.48 5.17 9.86
C ARG A 68 -1.28 6.63 9.48
N THR A 69 -0.64 6.89 8.36
CA THR A 69 -0.47 8.26 7.81
C THR A 69 -1.82 8.90 7.53
N LEU A 70 -2.74 8.16 6.90
CA LEU A 70 -4.11 8.63 6.63
C LEU A 70 -4.87 8.94 7.92
N VAL A 71 -4.75 8.11 8.96
CA VAL A 71 -5.37 8.35 10.26
C VAL A 71 -4.78 9.60 10.93
N ASP A 72 -3.45 9.72 10.94
CA ASP A 72 -2.75 10.83 11.57
C ASP A 72 -3.07 12.19 10.89
N CYS A 73 -3.36 12.21 9.58
CA CYS A 73 -3.78 13.40 8.84
C CYS A 73 -5.29 13.54 8.62
N ALA A 74 -6.12 12.72 9.28
CA ALA A 74 -7.58 12.71 9.11
C ALA A 74 -8.05 12.60 7.64
N GLY A 75 -7.30 11.84 6.82
CA GLY A 75 -7.58 11.64 5.40
C GLY A 75 -7.22 12.82 4.49
N GLN A 76 -6.60 13.88 5.02
CA GLN A 76 -6.07 15.01 4.27
C GLN A 76 -4.58 14.77 3.95
N LEU A 77 -4.32 13.80 3.07
CA LEU A 77 -2.95 13.45 2.70
C LEU A 77 -2.38 14.52 1.77
N THR A 78 -1.38 15.24 2.27
CA THR A 78 -0.55 16.18 1.51
C THR A 78 0.89 15.67 1.44
N PRO A 79 1.73 16.16 0.50
CA PRO A 79 3.15 15.82 0.47
C PRO A 79 3.86 16.09 1.81
N ASP A 80 3.50 17.18 2.50
CA ASP A 80 4.06 17.51 3.81
C ASP A 80 3.60 16.54 4.91
N ALA A 81 2.32 16.15 4.92
CA ALA A 81 1.81 15.17 5.87
C ALA A 81 2.48 13.80 5.68
N LEU A 82 2.69 13.38 4.43
CA LEU A 82 3.41 12.17 4.09
C LEU A 82 4.87 12.24 4.57
N MET A 83 5.56 13.35 4.28
CA MET A 83 6.93 13.58 4.71
C MET A 83 7.07 13.55 6.23
N CYS A 84 6.17 14.20 6.97
CA CYS A 84 6.15 14.16 8.43
C CYS A 84 5.97 12.72 8.97
N SER A 85 5.10 11.93 8.33
CA SER A 85 4.89 10.53 8.73
C SER A 85 6.13 9.67 8.48
N TRP A 86 6.73 9.76 7.29
CA TRP A 86 7.96 9.05 6.93
C TRP A 86 9.15 9.49 7.79
N GLN A 87 9.28 10.78 8.10
CA GLN A 87 10.30 11.25 9.03
C GLN A 87 10.17 10.53 10.38
N LYS A 88 8.99 10.61 10.99
CA LYS A 88 8.74 10.06 12.33
C LYS A 88 8.85 8.53 12.42
N ARG A 89 8.44 7.82 11.37
CA ARG A 89 8.21 6.37 11.43
C ARG A 89 9.28 5.56 10.71
N ILE A 90 9.97 6.16 9.75
CA ILE A 90 11.03 5.51 8.98
C ILE A 90 12.39 6.12 9.30
N LEU A 91 12.56 7.43 9.09
CA LEU A 91 13.88 8.07 9.18
C LEU A 91 14.38 8.14 10.64
N ASP A 92 13.52 8.56 11.57
CA ASP A 92 13.86 8.69 12.99
C ASP A 92 14.04 7.33 13.69
N GLN A 93 13.39 6.28 13.18
CA GLN A 93 13.49 4.93 13.75
C GLN A 93 14.69 4.15 13.21
N GLY A 94 15.10 4.41 11.96
CA GLY A 94 16.13 3.63 11.28
C GLY A 94 15.68 2.20 10.94
N GLY A 95 16.63 1.31 10.64
CA GLY A 95 16.36 -0.11 10.37
C GLY A 95 15.69 -0.43 9.03
N MET A 96 15.41 0.58 8.19
CA MET A 96 14.82 0.34 6.86
C MET A 96 15.65 -0.65 6.06
N PHE A 97 16.98 -0.49 6.03
CA PHE A 97 17.92 -1.34 5.28
C PHE A 97 17.94 -2.83 5.68
N ASP A 98 17.27 -3.20 6.78
CA ASP A 98 17.13 -4.59 7.21
C ASP A 98 15.81 -5.24 6.73
N ARG A 99 14.85 -4.45 6.21
CA ARG A 99 13.45 -4.89 6.05
C ARG A 99 12.75 -4.50 4.75
N GLY A 100 13.16 -3.43 4.07
CA GLY A 100 12.46 -2.93 2.87
C GLY A 100 12.97 -3.46 1.53
N GLY A 101 12.19 -3.25 0.47
CA GLY A 101 12.66 -3.43 -0.91
C GLY A 101 13.68 -2.37 -1.38
N GLN A 102 14.34 -2.65 -2.51
CA GLN A 102 15.29 -1.73 -3.17
C GLN A 102 14.77 -0.29 -3.39
N PRO A 103 13.53 -0.05 -3.88
CA PRO A 103 13.05 1.33 -4.06
C PRO A 103 12.88 2.06 -2.72
N LEU A 104 12.52 1.35 -1.66
CA LEU A 104 12.36 1.95 -0.32
C LEU A 104 13.72 2.35 0.25
N TYR A 105 14.77 1.56 0.00
CA TYR A 105 16.15 1.89 0.37
C TYR A 105 16.64 3.15 -0.34
N GLY A 106 16.45 3.22 -1.65
CA GLY A 106 16.86 4.38 -2.42
C GLY A 106 16.07 5.64 -2.03
N ALA A 107 14.77 5.50 -1.74
CA ALA A 107 13.95 6.60 -1.24
C ALA A 107 14.47 7.12 0.11
N VAL A 108 14.72 6.24 1.08
CA VAL A 108 15.29 6.65 2.38
C VAL A 108 16.66 7.31 2.19
N ALA A 109 17.53 6.76 1.35
CA ALA A 109 18.84 7.35 1.07
C ALA A 109 18.71 8.75 0.41
N ASN A 110 17.74 8.94 -0.48
CA ASN A 110 17.45 10.22 -1.10
C ASN A 110 16.91 11.24 -0.09
N LEU A 111 15.97 10.84 0.76
CA LEU A 111 15.41 11.67 1.81
C LEU A 111 16.49 12.10 2.82
N GLN A 112 17.37 11.19 3.23
CA GLN A 112 18.50 11.50 4.12
C GLN A 112 19.51 12.48 3.52
N ARG A 113 19.62 12.54 2.19
CA ARG A 113 20.44 13.53 1.46
C ARG A 113 19.71 14.86 1.23
N GLY A 114 18.46 14.97 1.65
CA GLY A 114 17.65 16.19 1.53
C GLY A 114 16.82 16.29 0.26
N LEU A 115 16.78 15.27 -0.60
CA LEU A 115 15.81 15.21 -1.68
C LEU A 115 14.41 15.01 -1.07
N LYS A 116 13.41 15.65 -1.67
CA LYS A 116 12.00 15.53 -1.26
C LYS A 116 11.16 14.96 -2.40
N PRO A 117 9.98 14.40 -2.12
CA PRO A 117 9.04 14.03 -3.17
C PRO A 117 8.71 15.26 -4.04
N PRO A 118 8.58 15.11 -5.38
CA PRO A 118 8.64 13.85 -6.12
C PRO A 118 10.07 13.40 -6.49
N LEU A 119 11.12 14.20 -6.23
CA LEU A 119 12.50 13.86 -6.61
C LEU A 119 13.01 12.61 -5.90
N SER A 120 12.62 12.41 -4.64
CA SER A 120 13.01 11.24 -3.86
C SER A 120 12.52 9.92 -4.45
N GLY A 121 11.39 9.93 -5.17
CA GLY A 121 10.85 8.78 -5.90
C GLY A 121 11.22 8.76 -7.38
N ARG A 122 11.38 9.92 -8.03
CA ARG A 122 11.75 10.02 -9.45
C ARG A 122 13.21 9.66 -9.72
N ASP A 123 14.11 10.20 -8.91
CA ASP A 123 15.55 9.97 -9.07
C ASP A 123 15.98 8.80 -8.17
N ASN A 124 15.21 7.70 -8.23
CA ASN A 124 15.32 6.56 -7.34
C ASN A 124 15.56 5.24 -8.10
N VAL A 125 16.22 4.30 -7.46
CA VAL A 125 16.44 2.96 -8.01
C VAL A 125 15.13 2.18 -8.02
N ALA A 126 14.88 1.42 -9.09
CA ALA A 126 13.69 0.56 -9.22
C ALA A 126 12.34 1.27 -8.96
N HIS A 127 12.25 2.59 -9.19
CA HIS A 127 11.04 3.39 -8.94
C HIS A 127 9.79 2.96 -9.72
N TYR A 128 9.94 2.02 -10.65
CA TYR A 128 8.90 1.46 -11.51
C TYR A 128 8.35 0.12 -11.00
N ASP A 129 8.85 -0.43 -9.89
CA ASP A 129 8.37 -1.70 -9.36
C ASP A 129 7.01 -1.58 -8.62
N ASP A 130 6.55 -2.67 -8.03
CA ASP A 130 5.26 -2.79 -7.36
C ASP A 130 5.24 -2.29 -5.91
N GLY A 131 6.36 -1.78 -5.38
CA GLY A 131 6.50 -1.38 -3.98
C GLY A 131 5.54 -0.28 -3.54
N ALA A 132 5.06 0.55 -4.47
CA ALA A 132 3.97 1.49 -4.25
C ALA A 132 2.59 0.82 -4.33
N ALA A 133 2.37 -0.05 -5.32
CA ALA A 133 1.09 -0.70 -5.56
C ALA A 133 0.71 -1.67 -4.42
N MET A 134 1.68 -2.41 -3.88
CA MET A 134 1.45 -3.39 -2.81
C MET A 134 0.90 -2.76 -1.52
N ARG A 135 1.19 -1.47 -1.26
CA ARG A 135 0.85 -0.78 0.00
C ARG A 135 -0.33 0.19 -0.08
N ILE A 136 -0.99 0.31 -1.24
CA ILE A 136 -1.91 1.43 -1.54
C ILE A 136 -3.37 1.15 -1.15
N ALA A 137 -3.73 -0.09 -0.80
CA ALA A 137 -5.09 -0.47 -0.45
C ALA A 137 -5.80 0.45 0.57
N PRO A 138 -5.14 0.97 1.63
CA PRO A 138 -5.79 1.91 2.57
C PRO A 138 -6.35 3.18 1.92
N ILE A 139 -5.71 3.68 0.86
CA ILE A 139 -6.20 4.85 0.11
C ILE A 139 -7.49 4.50 -0.62
N GLY A 140 -7.53 3.36 -1.31
CA GLY A 140 -8.75 2.89 -1.97
C GLY A 140 -9.91 2.68 -1.00
N ILE A 141 -9.64 2.12 0.19
CA ILE A 141 -10.65 1.96 1.24
C ILE A 141 -11.22 3.32 1.67
N MET A 142 -10.36 4.29 1.97
CA MET A 142 -10.78 5.63 2.40
C MET A 142 -11.52 6.37 1.29
N CYS A 143 -11.13 6.15 0.03
CA CYS A 143 -11.72 6.74 -1.16
C CYS A 143 -12.84 5.88 -1.76
N ALA A 144 -13.51 5.02 -0.99
CA ALA A 144 -14.62 4.19 -1.46
C ALA A 144 -15.61 4.97 -2.37
N GLY A 145 -15.80 4.49 -3.60
CA GLY A 145 -16.65 5.07 -4.64
C GLY A 145 -16.15 6.39 -5.27
N ASP A 146 -14.99 6.91 -4.87
CA ASP A 146 -14.40 8.16 -5.37
C ASP A 146 -13.04 7.85 -6.00
N VAL A 147 -13.08 7.39 -7.26
CA VAL A 147 -11.91 6.94 -8.01
C VAL A 147 -10.92 8.07 -8.23
N GLN A 148 -11.41 9.26 -8.58
CA GLN A 148 -10.57 10.43 -8.85
C GLN A 148 -9.77 10.81 -7.60
N ARG A 149 -10.40 10.80 -6.42
CA ARG A 149 -9.70 11.01 -5.17
C ARG A 149 -8.73 9.87 -4.84
N ALA A 150 -9.09 8.62 -5.09
CA ALA A 150 -8.21 7.48 -4.88
C ALA A 150 -6.91 7.62 -5.69
N VAL A 151 -7.03 7.95 -6.98
CA VAL A 151 -5.91 8.17 -7.91
C VAL A 151 -5.04 9.36 -7.47
N ALA A 152 -5.65 10.48 -7.10
CA ALA A 152 -4.92 11.67 -6.66
C ALA A 152 -4.14 11.42 -5.36
N LEU A 153 -4.72 10.74 -4.38
CA LEU A 153 -4.03 10.44 -3.13
C LEU A 153 -2.98 9.36 -3.30
N ALA A 154 -3.22 8.38 -4.19
CA ALA A 154 -2.23 7.36 -4.51
C ALA A 154 -0.97 7.94 -5.14
N GLU A 155 -1.10 8.98 -5.98
CA GLU A 155 0.04 9.72 -6.51
C GLU A 155 0.83 10.42 -5.40
N ILE A 156 0.13 11.12 -4.50
CA ILE A 156 0.77 11.83 -3.38
C ILE A 156 1.54 10.86 -2.48
N GLU A 157 0.98 9.69 -2.16
CA GLU A 157 1.66 8.67 -1.35
C GLU A 157 2.85 8.06 -2.10
N SER A 158 2.65 7.67 -3.36
CA SER A 158 3.64 6.88 -4.10
C SER A 158 4.87 7.68 -4.50
N GLN A 159 4.73 8.98 -4.78
CA GLN A 159 5.83 9.83 -5.25
C GLN A 159 7.01 9.98 -4.27
N ILE A 160 6.87 9.51 -3.02
CA ILE A 160 7.98 9.50 -2.06
C ILE A 160 9.08 8.53 -2.45
N SER A 161 8.73 7.43 -3.12
CA SER A 161 9.65 6.35 -3.48
C SER A 161 9.53 5.87 -4.92
N HIS A 162 8.46 6.19 -5.63
CA HIS A 162 8.18 5.68 -6.97
C HIS A 162 7.89 6.83 -7.96
N PHE A 163 7.91 6.50 -9.25
CA PHE A 163 7.59 7.43 -10.34
C PHE A 163 7.03 6.69 -11.56
N ALA A 164 6.31 7.39 -12.43
CA ALA A 164 5.71 6.87 -13.66
C ALA A 164 4.97 5.54 -13.41
N ASP A 165 5.43 4.44 -14.02
CA ASP A 165 4.82 3.10 -13.94
C ASP A 165 4.51 2.66 -12.50
N GLY A 166 5.41 2.91 -11.54
CA GLY A 166 5.18 2.56 -10.13
C GLY A 166 4.02 3.35 -9.51
N ILE A 167 3.85 4.62 -9.90
CA ILE A 167 2.70 5.44 -9.49
C ILE A 167 1.43 4.99 -10.20
N TRP A 168 1.49 4.71 -11.51
CA TRP A 168 0.32 4.29 -12.28
C TRP A 168 -0.23 2.96 -11.79
N ALA A 169 0.65 2.02 -11.42
CA ALA A 169 0.26 0.76 -10.80
C ALA A 169 -0.46 1.00 -9.46
N ALA A 170 0.06 1.88 -8.61
CA ALA A 170 -0.58 2.24 -7.35
C ALA A 170 -1.94 2.95 -7.55
N GLN A 171 -2.04 3.84 -8.53
CA GLN A 171 -3.29 4.49 -8.89
C GLN A 171 -4.33 3.47 -9.37
N ALA A 172 -3.93 2.51 -10.19
CA ALA A 172 -4.81 1.43 -10.66
C ALA A 172 -5.32 0.58 -9.49
N VAL A 173 -4.43 0.15 -8.58
CA VAL A 173 -4.83 -0.63 -7.40
C VAL A 173 -5.75 0.18 -6.47
N ALA A 174 -5.43 1.46 -6.22
CA ALA A 174 -6.27 2.32 -5.38
C ALA A 174 -7.67 2.54 -5.97
N ALA A 175 -7.76 2.75 -7.29
CA ALA A 175 -9.02 2.85 -8.02
C ALA A 175 -9.83 1.55 -7.93
N SER A 176 -9.22 0.41 -8.20
CA SER A 176 -9.85 -0.91 -8.12
C SER A 176 -10.40 -1.20 -6.72
N VAL A 177 -9.62 -0.89 -5.67
CA VAL A 177 -10.11 -1.04 -4.28
C VAL A 177 -11.27 -0.07 -4.02
N ALA A 178 -11.18 1.19 -4.47
CA ALA A 178 -12.25 2.18 -4.26
C ALA A 178 -13.59 1.75 -4.87
N VAL A 179 -13.59 1.17 -6.09
CA VAL A 179 -14.82 0.67 -6.74
C VAL A 179 -15.29 -0.65 -6.12
N ALA A 180 -14.39 -1.54 -5.72
CA ALA A 180 -14.73 -2.77 -5.03
C ALA A 180 -15.39 -2.52 -3.65
N MET A 181 -15.00 -1.45 -2.97
CA MET A 181 -15.65 -1.03 -1.71
C MET A 181 -17.14 -0.74 -1.91
N VAL A 182 -17.55 -0.32 -3.11
CA VAL A 182 -18.94 -0.02 -3.46
C VAL A 182 -19.60 -1.07 -4.36
N ASN A 183 -19.10 -2.31 -4.37
CA ASN A 183 -19.68 -3.42 -5.14
C ASN A 183 -19.78 -3.11 -6.65
N ALA A 184 -18.74 -2.50 -7.23
CA ALA A 184 -18.54 -2.58 -8.67
C ALA A 184 -18.30 -4.04 -9.07
N SER A 185 -18.71 -4.42 -10.29
CA SER A 185 -18.37 -5.72 -10.86
C SER A 185 -16.90 -5.77 -11.27
N VAL A 186 -16.44 -6.90 -11.81
CA VAL A 186 -15.05 -7.04 -12.30
C VAL A 186 -14.85 -6.26 -13.60
N GLU A 187 -15.92 -6.02 -14.34
CA GLU A 187 -15.94 -5.29 -15.61
C GLU A 187 -16.02 -3.76 -15.44
N GLU A 188 -16.39 -3.28 -14.25
CA GLU A 188 -16.56 -1.86 -13.89
C GLU A 188 -15.32 -1.30 -13.17
#